data_AF-A0A914Q4T6-F1
#
_entry.id   AF-A0A914Q4T6-F1
#
_cell.length_a   1.000
_cell.length_b   1.000
_cell.length_c   1.000
_cell.angle_alpha   90.00
_cell.angle_beta   90.00
_cell.angle_gamma   90.00
#
_symmetry.space_group_name_H-M   'P 1'
#
loop_
_entity.id
_entity.type
_entity.pdbx_description
1 polymer ?
#
loop_
_entity_poly.entity_id
_entity_poly.type
_entity_poly.pdbx_seq_one_letter_code
_entity_poly.pdbx_strand_id
1 'polypeptide(L)'
;MKNVIISSLVSQRLIDQYFAIVQNSIKDRVPKAIMNFLINYIFKHLHSELMAGLYDQTDVDKLLAETGDMAQRRKETEDMLKALNKANTVLSEIRSIKV
;
A
#
# COMPACT_ATOMS: atom_id res chain seq x y z
N MET A 1 -46.66 45.01 -20.11
CA MET A 1 -46.57 43.72 -19.37
C MET A 1 -45.75 42.65 -20.10
N LYS A 2 -46.03 42.29 -21.36
CA LYS A 2 -45.27 41.25 -22.11
C LYS A 2 -43.73 41.43 -22.07
N ASN A 3 -43.22 42.65 -22.26
CA ASN A 3 -41.77 42.91 -22.27
C ASN A 3 -41.08 42.68 -20.92
N VAL A 4 -41.77 42.92 -19.80
CA VAL A 4 -41.23 42.71 -18.44
C VAL A 4 -41.16 41.22 -18.09
N ILE A 5 -42.14 40.44 -18.56
CA ILE A 5 -42.13 38.99 -18.38
C ILE A 5 -41.00 38.38 -19.23
N ILE A 6 -40.81 38.85 -20.46
CA ILE A 6 -39.73 38.37 -21.34
C ILE A 6 -38.35 38.67 -20.73
N SER A 7 -38.10 39.87 -20.21
CA SER A 7 -36.80 40.19 -19.59
C SER A 7 -36.51 39.32 -18.36
N SER A 8 -37.52 39.09 -17.51
CA SER A 8 -37.39 38.21 -16.35
C SER A 8 -37.06 36.75 -16.73
N LEU A 9 -37.72 36.21 -17.75
CA LEU A 9 -37.46 34.85 -18.25
C LEU A 9 -36.06 34.72 -18.86
N VAL A 10 -35.57 35.75 -19.54
CA VAL A 10 -34.21 35.77 -20.09
C VAL A 10 -33.17 35.78 -18.97
N SER A 11 -33.35 36.58 -17.92
CA SER A 11 -32.45 36.60 -16.76
C SER A 11 -32.38 35.25 -16.06
N GLN A 12 -33.51 34.57 -15.87
CA GLN A 12 -33.54 33.23 -15.28
C GLN A 12 -32.77 32.21 -16.13
N ARG A 13 -33.00 32.19 -17.45
CA ARG A 13 -32.27 31.30 -18.37
C ARG A 13 -30.76 31.53 -18.35
N LEU A 14 -30.32 32.78 -18.25
CA LEU A 14 -28.90 33.10 -18.17
C LEU A 14 -28.25 32.59 -16.87
N ILE A 15 -28.96 32.72 -15.75
CA ILE A 15 -28.50 32.20 -14.45
C ILE A 15 -28.39 30.68 -14.50
N ASP A 16 -29.40 29.99 -15.04
CA ASP A 16 -29.40 28.53 -15.14
C ASP A 16 -28.26 28.02 -16.03
N GLN A 17 -28.03 28.69 -17.17
CA GLN A 17 -26.92 28.36 -18.07
C GLN A 17 -25.56 28.61 -17.41
N TYR A 18 -25.39 29.75 -16.73
CA TYR A 18 -24.16 30.05 -16.02
C TYR A 18 -23.89 29.01 -14.92
N PHE A 19 -24.91 28.66 -14.13
CA PHE A 19 -24.80 27.64 -13.10
C PHE A 19 -24.40 26.29 -13.68
N ALA A 20 -25.02 25.86 -14.79
CA ALA A 20 -24.67 24.61 -15.45
C ALA A 20 -23.20 24.59 -15.93
N ILE A 21 -22.69 25.71 -16.48
CA ILE A 21 -21.29 25.83 -16.89
C ILE A 21 -20.35 25.71 -15.69
N VAL A 22 -20.63 26.44 -14.60
CA VAL A 22 -19.82 26.40 -13.39
C VAL A 22 -19.84 25.00 -12.77
N GLN A 23 -21.00 24.36 -12.69
CA GLN A 23 -21.14 23.01 -12.15
C GLN A 23 -20.32 22.00 -12.97
N ASN A 24 -20.35 22.08 -14.30
CA ASN A 24 -19.53 21.23 -15.16
C ASN A 24 -18.03 21.51 -14.97
N SER A 25 -17.66 22.78 -14.77
CA SER A 25 -16.27 23.15 -14.48
C SER A 25 -15.79 22.56 -13.15
N ILE A 26 -16.61 22.64 -12.10
CA ILE A 26 -16.27 22.08 -10.78
C ILE A 26 -16.15 20.55 -10.84
N LYS A 27 -17.06 19.88 -11.54
CA LYS A 27 -17.05 18.42 -11.73
C LYS A 27 -15.73 17.91 -12.34
N ASP A 28 -15.10 18.69 -13.21
CA ASP A 28 -13.81 18.33 -13.82
C ASP A 28 -12.61 18.83 -12.99
N ARG A 29 -12.67 20.05 -12.46
CA ARG A 29 -11.55 20.67 -11.75
C ARG A 29 -11.27 20.04 -10.39
N VAL A 30 -12.31 19.65 -9.65
CA VAL A 30 -12.13 19.09 -8.29
C VAL A 30 -11.40 17.74 -8.33
N PRO A 31 -11.80 16.75 -9.15
CA PRO A 31 -11.04 15.51 -9.28
C PRO A 31 -9.60 15.74 -9.75
N LYS A 32 -9.38 16.69 -10.67
CA LYS A 32 -8.02 17.05 -11.13
C LYS A 32 -7.16 17.65 -10.02
N ALA A 33 -7.75 18.49 -9.17
CA ALA A 33 -7.06 19.03 -8.01
C ALA A 33 -6.69 17.91 -7.01
N ILE A 34 -7.62 17.01 -6.68
CA ILE A 34 -7.34 15.87 -5.80
C ILE A 34 -6.24 14.97 -6.40
N MET A 35 -6.35 14.67 -7.69
CA MET A 35 -5.34 13.86 -8.39
C MET A 35 -3.96 14.51 -8.30
N ASN A 36 -3.86 15.82 -8.59
CA ASN A 36 -2.59 16.50 -8.63
C ASN A 36 -1.97 16.73 -7.25
N PHE A 37 -2.76 17.22 -6.29
CA PHE A 37 -2.24 17.64 -4.99
C PHE A 37 -2.10 16.49 -3.99
N LEU A 38 -2.97 15.48 -4.06
CA LEU A 38 -2.97 14.39 -3.09
C LEU A 38 -2.38 13.11 -3.70
N ILE A 39 -3.04 12.58 -4.74
CA ILE A 39 -2.72 11.23 -5.24
C ILE A 39 -1.32 11.23 -5.87
N ASN A 40 -1.04 12.15 -6.78
CA ASN A 40 0.26 12.24 -7.45
C ASN A 40 1.40 12.58 -6.48
N TYR A 41 1.11 13.39 -5.46
CA TYR A 41 2.08 13.70 -4.41
C TYR A 41 2.44 12.44 -3.61
N ILE A 42 1.44 11.74 -3.07
CA ILE A 42 1.64 10.50 -2.33
C ILE A 42 2.36 9.48 -3.22
N PHE A 43 1.89 9.24 -4.44
CA PHE A 43 2.48 8.25 -5.33
C PHE A 43 3.97 8.51 -5.61
N LYS A 44 4.35 9.79 -5.77
CA LYS A 44 5.75 10.17 -6.02
C LYS A 44 6.63 10.07 -4.78
N HIS A 45 6.08 10.25 -3.58
CA HIS A 45 6.88 10.42 -2.37
C HIS A 45 6.78 9.24 -1.40
N LEU A 46 5.76 8.39 -1.54
CA LEU A 46 5.49 7.25 -0.66
C LEU A 46 6.70 6.36 -0.46
N HIS A 47 7.42 6.02 -1.55
CA HIS A 47 8.61 5.18 -1.44
C HIS A 47 9.73 5.87 -0.64
N SER A 48 9.98 7.16 -0.89
CA SER A 48 11.01 7.91 -0.19
C SER A 48 10.70 8.08 1.29
N GLU A 49 9.45 8.42 1.61
CA GLU A 49 8.98 8.57 3.00
C GLU A 49 8.98 7.24 3.75
N LEU A 50 8.56 6.15 3.10
CA LEU A 50 8.60 4.81 3.68
C LEU A 50 10.05 4.37 3.97
N MET A 51 10.97 4.60 3.03
CA MET A 51 12.38 4.30 3.26
C MET A 51 12.93 5.14 4.41
N ALA A 52 12.68 6.45 4.43
CA ALA A 52 13.12 7.32 5.52
C ALA A 52 12.61 6.84 6.88
N GLY A 53 11.33 6.45 6.99
CA GLY A 53 10.74 5.92 8.22
C GLY A 53 11.26 4.54 8.62
N LEU A 54 11.57 3.66 7.67
CA LEU A 54 12.17 2.35 7.96
C LEU A 54 13.66 2.43 8.34
N TYR A 55 14.37 3.44 7.85
CA TYR A 55 15.78 3.69 8.19
C TYR A 55 15.97 4.50 9.47
N ASP A 56 14.92 5.11 10.02
CA ASP A 56 15.00 5.74 11.34
C ASP A 56 15.14 4.65 12.41
N GLN A 57 16.35 4.53 12.97
CA GLN A 57 16.92 3.31 13.54
C GLN A 57 16.33 2.89 14.90
N THR A 58 15.25 3.51 15.37
CA THR A 58 14.81 3.36 16.76
C THR A 58 14.18 2.01 17.09
N ASP A 59 13.71 1.25 16.10
CA ASP A 59 13.03 -0.04 16.34
C ASP A 59 13.22 -1.08 15.20
N VAL A 60 14.33 -0.99 14.45
CA VAL A 60 14.64 -1.93 13.35
C VAL A 60 14.61 -3.39 13.81
N ASP A 61 15.10 -3.68 15.02
CA ASP A 61 15.08 -5.04 15.60
C ASP A 61 13.66 -5.56 15.82
N LYS A 62 12.70 -4.69 16.15
CA LYS A 62 11.28 -5.07 16.27
C LYS A 62 10.64 -5.25 14.90
N LEU A 63 10.97 -4.40 13.92
CA LEU A 63 10.47 -4.53 12.55
C LEU A 63 10.97 -5.80 11.86
N LEU A 64 12.19 -6.24 12.19
CA LEU A 64 12.82 -7.45 11.67
C LEU A 64 12.57 -8.68 12.54
N ALA A 65 11.85 -8.55 13.65
CA ALA A 65 11.54 -9.67 14.51
C ALA A 65 10.69 -10.70 13.77
N GLU A 66 11.12 -11.96 13.78
CA GLU A 66 10.32 -13.05 13.26
C GLU A 66 9.03 -13.24 14.06
N THR A 67 7.96 -13.69 13.41
CA THR A 67 6.74 -14.08 14.11
C THR A 67 6.96 -15.36 14.90
N GLY A 68 6.23 -15.54 16.01
CA GLY A 68 6.39 -16.70 16.90
C GLY A 68 6.23 -18.05 16.17
N ASP A 69 5.30 -18.14 15.22
CA ASP A 69 5.08 -19.35 14.42
C ASP A 69 6.27 -19.67 13.50
N MET A 70 6.94 -18.66 12.95
CA MET A 70 8.13 -18.85 12.13
C MET A 70 9.33 -19.29 12.98
N ALA A 71 9.50 -18.69 14.16
CA ALA A 71 10.51 -19.10 15.13
C ALA A 71 10.34 -20.57 15.54
N GLN A 72 9.09 -21.00 15.78
CA GLN A 72 8.76 -22.36 16.15
C GLN A 72 9.04 -23.34 15.00
N ARG A 73 8.57 -23.04 13.78
CA ARG A 73 8.86 -23.88 12.60
C ARG A 73 10.36 -24.01 12.32
N ARG A 74 11.12 -22.92 12.49
CA ARG A 74 12.58 -22.92 12.33
C ARG A 74 13.21 -23.89 13.33
N LYS A 75 12.79 -23.83 14.60
CA LYS A 75 13.28 -24.71 15.66
C LYS A 75 12.97 -26.18 15.37
N GLU A 76 11.73 -26.49 14.99
CA GLU A 76 11.31 -27.86 14.64
C GLU A 76 12.12 -28.43 13.45
N THR A 77 12.35 -27.60 12.44
CA THR A 77 13.15 -27.96 11.27
C THR A 77 14.61 -28.21 11.64
N GLU A 78 15.18 -27.38 12.52
CA GLU A 78 16.53 -27.54 13.03
C GLU A 78 16.70 -28.83 13.84
N ASP A 79 15.72 -29.17 14.68
CA ASP A 79 15.71 -30.40 15.47
C ASP A 79 15.59 -31.64 14.57
N MET A 80 14.76 -31.58 13.54
CA MET A 80 14.65 -32.64 12.54
C MET A 80 15.95 -32.83 11.76
N LEU A 81 16.61 -31.73 11.36
CA LEU A 81 17.90 -31.77 10.67
C LEU A 81 18.99 -32.40 11.55
N LYS A 82 19.02 -32.08 12.84
CA LYS A 82 19.92 -32.72 13.81
C LYS A 82 19.67 -34.23 13.90
N ALA A 83 18.42 -34.66 13.92
CA ALA A 83 18.07 -36.07 13.95
C ALA A 83 18.51 -36.81 12.68
N LEU A 84 18.26 -36.22 11.51
CA LEU A 84 18.68 -36.80 10.22
C LEU A 84 20.20 -36.90 10.08
N ASN A 85 20.94 -35.88 10.53
CA ASN A 85 22.40 -35.92 10.53
C ASN A 85 22.95 -37.05 11.42
N LYS A 86 22.38 -37.23 12.62
CA LYS A 86 22.75 -38.34 13.50
C LYS A 86 22.46 -39.70 12.85
N ALA A 87 21.30 -39.86 12.22
CA ALA A 87 20.96 -41.08 11.51
C ALA A 87 21.95 -41.37 10.37
N ASN A 88 22.37 -40.34 9.64
CA ASN A 88 23.37 -40.46 8.58
C ASN A 88 24.75 -40.88 9.12
N THR A 89 25.19 -40.33 10.25
CA THR A 89 26.44 -40.75 10.92
C THR A 89 26.39 -42.23 11.29
N VAL A 90 25.29 -42.68 11.91
CA VAL A 90 25.11 -44.10 12.27
C VAL A 90 25.13 -45.01 11.04
N LEU A 91 24.47 -44.60 9.95
CA LEU A 91 24.52 -45.36 8.69
C LEU A 91 25.95 -45.46 8.12
N SER A 92 26.73 -44.38 8.22
CA SER A 92 28.14 -44.35 7.81
C SER A 92 29.00 -45.29 8.67
N GLU A 93 28.79 -45.32 9.98
CA GLU A 93 29.48 -46.24 10.89
C GLU A 93 29.19 -47.71 10.56
N ILE A 94 27.91 -48.05 10.33
CA ILE A 94 27.50 -49.42 9.95
C ILE A 94 28.14 -49.83 8.62
N ARG A 95 28.18 -48.94 7.63
CA ARG A 95 28.83 -49.21 6.33
C ARG A 95 30.32 -49.50 6.50
N SER A 96 30.97 -48.83 7.44
CA SER A 96 32.40 -48.98 7.73
C SER A 96 32.73 -50.31 8.44
N ILE A 97 31.79 -50.89 9.18
CA ILE A 97 31.93 -52.18 9.89
C ILE A 97 31.71 -53.38 8.96
N LYS A 98 30.96 -53.19 7.86
CA LYS A 98 30.60 -54.25 6.90
C LYS A 98 31.58 -54.41 5.71
N VAL A 99 32.65 -53.63 5.66
CA VAL A 99 33.77 -53.76 4.70
C VAL A 99 34.94 -54.41 5.41
#